data_AF-A0A924WRR1-F1
#
_entry.id   AF-A0A924WRR1-F1
#
_cell.length_a   1.000
_cell.length_b   1.000
_cell.length_c   1.000
_cell.angle_alpha   90.00
_cell.angle_beta   90.00
_cell.angle_gamma   90.00
#
_symmetry.space_group_name_H-M   'P 1'
#
loop_
_entity.id
_entity.type
_entity.pdbx_description
1 polymer ?
#
loop_
_entity_poly.entity_id
_entity_poly.type
_entity_poly.pdbx_seq_one_letter_code
_entity_poly.pdbx_strand_id
1 'polypeptide(L)' 'MATNLKLDPKLVEKARKLGKKKTKREAVTEALEEYVGRRERLKILELAGTIDFDPAYDYKAARHRHPAKRVQRKSA' A
#
# COMPACT_ATOMS: atom_id res chain seq x y z
N MET A 1 -7.39 17.51 16.12
CA MET A 1 -6.85 18.77 16.68
C MET A 1 -6.28 19.65 15.57
N ALA A 2 -6.28 20.98 15.74
CA ALA A 2 -5.59 21.90 14.84
C ALA A 2 -4.31 22.35 15.54
N THR A 3 -3.16 22.03 14.94
CA THR A 3 -1.84 22.43 15.44
C THR A 3 -1.31 23.47 14.50
N ASN A 4 -0.92 24.63 15.02
CA ASN A 4 -0.39 25.72 14.19
C ASN A 4 1.09 25.44 13.84
N LEU A 5 1.30 24.54 12.88
CA LEU A 5 2.62 24.25 12.33
C LEU A 5 2.93 25.20 11.18
N LYS A 6 4.12 25.80 11.17
CA LYS A 6 4.63 26.53 10.01
C LYS A 6 5.01 25.53 8.91
N LEU A 7 4.13 25.36 7.93
CA LEU A 7 4.36 24.54 6.73
C LEU A 7 4.52 25.45 5.52
N ASP A 8 5.32 25.02 4.54
CA ASP A 8 5.39 25.71 3.25
C ASP A 8 4.05 25.57 2.51
N PRO A 9 3.32 26.68 2.27
CA PRO A 9 2.03 26.63 1.59
C PRO A 9 2.13 26.08 0.16
N LYS A 10 3.26 26.25 -0.53
CA LYS A 10 3.47 25.72 -1.89
C LYS A 10 3.56 24.20 -1.86
N LEU A 11 4.26 23.65 -0.87
CA LEU A 11 4.38 22.20 -0.69
C LEU A 11 3.03 21.56 -0.34
N VAL A 12 2.26 22.18 0.54
CA VAL A 12 0.92 21.69 0.93
C VAL A 12 -0.05 21.70 -0.26
N GLU A 13 -0.04 22.74 -1.08
CA GLU A 13 -0.86 22.76 -2.30
C GLU A 13 -0.41 21.71 -3.33
N LYS A 14 0.90 21.49 -3.46
CA LYS A 14 1.43 20.44 -4.33
C LYS A 14 0.97 19.05 -3.86
N ALA A 15 1.08 18.77 -2.56
CA ALA A 15 0.59 17.53 -1.96
C ALA A 15 -0.93 17.37 -2.17
N ARG A 16 -1.71 18.43 -1.96
CA ARG A 16 -3.16 18.40 -2.20
C ARG A 16 -3.53 18.07 -3.64
N LYS A 17 -2.85 18.70 -4.62
CA LYS A 17 -3.07 18.46 -6.05
C LYS A 17 -2.68 17.04 -6.46
N LEU A 18 -1.54 16.54 -5.98
CA LEU A 18 -1.04 15.20 -6.29
C LEU A 18 -1.90 14.10 -5.62
N GLY A 19 -2.24 14.27 -4.35
CA GLY A 19 -3.12 13.37 -3.59
C GLY A 19 -4.60 13.53 -3.90
N LYS A 20 -4.97 14.43 -4.83
CA LYS A 20 -6.35 14.73 -5.24
C LYS A 20 -7.30 14.99 -4.05
N LYS A 21 -6.80 15.65 -3.01
CA LYS A 21 -7.58 15.94 -1.80
C LYS A 21 -8.35 17.25 -1.91
N LYS A 22 -9.48 17.32 -1.20
CA LYS A 22 -10.33 18.52 -1.23
C LYS A 22 -9.72 19.60 -0.35
N THR A 23 -9.23 19.22 0.84
CA THR A 23 -8.71 20.15 1.84
C THR A 23 -7.20 20.01 2.03
N LYS A 24 -6.55 21.11 2.47
CA LYS A 24 -5.13 21.10 2.88
C LYS A 24 -4.90 20.15 4.06
N ARG A 25 -5.87 20.06 4.97
CA ARG A 25 -5.83 19.17 6.13
C ARG A 25 -5.76 17.71 5.70
N GLU A 26 -6.65 17.27 4.81
CA GLU A 26 -6.63 15.90 4.25
C GLU A 26 -5.30 15.57 3.59
N ALA A 27 -4.78 16.49 2.78
CA ALA A 27 -3.50 16.29 2.09
C ALA A 27 -2.33 16.12 3.07
N VAL A 28 -2.31 16.89 4.16
CA VAL A 28 -1.28 16.78 5.19
C VAL A 28 -1.43 15.50 6.00
N THR A 29 -2.66 15.12 6.37
CA THR A 29 -2.91 13.87 7.10
C THR A 29 -2.44 12.66 6.29
N GLU A 30 -2.86 12.57 5.03
CA GLU A 30 -2.46 11.45 4.15
C GLU A 30 -0.94 11.42 3.93
N ALA A 31 -0.31 12.57 3.69
CA ALA A 31 1.14 12.62 3.51
C ALA A 31 1.90 12.11 4.75
N LEU A 32 1.40 12.37 5.95
CA LEU A 32 1.99 11.87 7.20
C LEU A 32 1.75 10.37 7.37
N GLU A 33 0.54 9.87 7.09
CA GLU A 33 0.23 8.44 7.12
C GLU A 33 1.11 7.66 6.13
N GLU A 34 1.27 8.15 4.90
CA GLU A 34 2.16 7.54 3.91
C GLU A 34 3.62 7.57 4.35
N TYR A 35 4.08 8.68 4.93
CA TYR A 35 5.46 8.82 5.40
C TYR A 35 5.78 7.83 6.53
N VAL A 36 4.90 7.74 7.52
CA VAL A 36 5.04 6.78 8.62
C VAL A 36 4.96 5.36 8.10
N GLY A 37 3.91 5.03 7.33
CA GLY A 37 3.71 3.69 6.78
C GLY A 37 4.82 3.26 5.82
N ARG A 38 5.46 4.19 5.10
CA ARG A 38 6.66 3.89 4.28
C ARG A 38 7.83 3.48 5.16
N ARG A 39 8.05 4.15 6.30
CA ARG A 39 9.15 3.81 7.23
C ARG A 39 8.87 2.51 7.98
N GLU A 40 7.64 2.28 8.38
CA GLU A 40 7.25 1.02 9.01
C GLU A 40 7.43 -0.17 8.08
N ARG A 41 7.06 -0.02 6.79
CA ARG A 41 7.31 -1.06 5.78
C ARG A 41 8.78 -1.41 5.63
N LEU A 42 9.70 -0.45 5.80
CA LEU A 42 11.14 -0.74 5.73
C LEU A 42 11.61 -1.66 6.86
N LYS A 43 10.90 -1.70 8.00
CA LYS A 43 11.23 -2.62 9.10
C LYS A 43 11.09 -4.10 8.70
N ILE A 44 10.40 -4.42 7.60
CA ILE A 44 10.37 -5.79 7.07
C ILE A 44 11.78 -6.32 6.75
N LEU A 45 12.72 -5.42 6.43
CA LEU A 45 14.10 -5.78 6.17
C LEU A 45 14.82 -6.28 7.43
N GLU A 46 14.35 -5.92 8.61
CA GLU A 46 14.89 -6.43 9.89
C GLU A 46 14.60 -7.93 10.06
N LEU A 47 13.58 -8.46 9.37
CA LEU A 47 13.25 -9.88 9.38
C LEU A 47 14.08 -10.70 8.37
N ALA A 48 14.90 -10.05 7.55
CA ALA A 48 15.73 -10.74 6.57
C ALA A 48 16.78 -11.60 7.30
N GLY A 49 16.80 -12.90 7.01
CA GLY A 49 17.70 -13.86 7.65
C GLY A 49 17.26 -14.32 9.06
N THR A 50 16.14 -13.83 9.58
CA THR A 50 15.54 -14.34 10.84
C THR A 50 14.42 -15.34 10.59
N ILE A 51 13.99 -15.51 9.34
CA ILE A 51 12.89 -16.40 8.95
C ILE A 51 13.49 -17.63 8.26
N ASP A 52 13.30 -18.80 8.87
CA ASP A 52 13.59 -20.07 8.24
C ASP A 52 12.39 -20.51 7.39
N PHE A 53 12.63 -20.74 6.10
CA PHE A 53 11.63 -21.27 5.19
C PHE A 53 11.72 -22.79 5.14
N ASP A 54 10.56 -23.45 5.08
CA ASP A 54 10.49 -24.89 4.87
C ASP A 54 11.10 -25.23 3.48
N PRO A 55 12.14 -26.09 3.40
CA PRO A 55 12.75 -26.49 2.14
C PRO A 55 11.78 -27.14 1.15
N ALA A 56 10.69 -27.75 1.64
CA ALA A 56 9.67 -28.37 0.81
C ALA A 56 8.61 -27.38 0.30
N TYR A 57 8.66 -26.10 0.70
CA TYR A 57 7.66 -25.10 0.32
C TYR A 57 7.82 -24.64 -1.14
N ASP A 58 6.93 -25.11 -2.02
CA ASP A 58 6.82 -24.63 -3.39
C ASP A 58 5.84 -23.47 -3.53
N TYR A 59 6.36 -22.24 -3.43
CA TYR A 59 5.59 -21.01 -3.68
C TYR A 59 5.10 -20.85 -5.13
N LYS A 60 5.57 -21.67 -6.09
CA LYS A 60 5.10 -21.65 -7.49
C LYS A 60 3.80 -22.43 -7.68
N ALA A 61 3.56 -23.46 -6.87
CA ALA A 61 2.30 -24.20 -6.87
C ALA A 61 1.08 -23.26 -6.73
N ALA A 62 1.19 -22.23 -5.87
CA ALA A 62 0.15 -21.22 -5.66
C ALA A 62 -0.08 -20.28 -6.86
N ARG A 63 0.83 -20.24 -7.85
CA ARG A 63 0.70 -19.39 -9.06
C ARG A 63 -0.02 -20.08 -10.21
N HIS A 64 -0.21 -21.39 -10.14
CA HIS A 64 -0.99 -22.10 -11.14
C HIS A 64 -2.47 -21.72 -10.97
N ARG A 65 -2.90 -20.74 -11.76
CA ARG A 65 -4.31 -20.38 -11.88
C ARG A 65 -5.06 -21.62 -12.34
N HIS A 66 -5.87 -22.19 -11.45
CA HIS A 66 -6.78 -23.27 -11.83
C HIS A 66 -7.60 -22.75 -13.02
N PRO A 67 -7.60 -23.41 -14.20
CA PRO A 67 -8.43 -22.96 -15.30
C PRO A 67 -9.87 -23.01 -14.81
N ALA A 68 -10.50 -21.83 -14.72
CA ALA A 68 -11.89 -21.71 -14.34
C ALA A 68 -12.69 -22.62 -15.29
N LYS A 69 -13.34 -23.65 -14.75
CA LYS A 69 -14.25 -24.50 -15.51
C LYS A 69 -15.31 -23.58 -16.11
N ARG A 70 -15.20 -23.30 -17.41
CA ARG A 70 -16.19 -22.54 -18.17
C ARG A 70 -17.46 -23.38 -18.18
N VAL A 71 -18.38 -23.08 -17.27
CA VAL A 71 -19.71 -23.71 -17.23
C VAL A 71 -20.37 -23.37 -18.56
N GLN A 72 -20.47 -24.36 -19.45
CA GLN A 72 -21.25 -24.24 -20.67
C GLN A 72 -22.71 -24.06 -20.25
N ARG A 73 -23.18 -22.82 -20.21
CA ARG A 73 -24.62 -22.56 -20.19
C ARG A 73 -25.15 -23.00 -21.55
N LYS A 74 -25.71 -24.20 -21.62
CA LYS A 74 -26.53 -24.63 -22.77
C LYS A 74 -27.73 -23.71 -22.81
N SER A 75 -27.85 -22.95 -23.89
CA SER A 75 -29.08 -22.25 -24.27
C SER A 75 -30.14 -23.30 -24.60
N ALA A 76 -31.29 -23.20 -23.96
CA ALA A 76 -32.55 -23.82 -24.36
C ALA A 76 -33.59 -22.70 -24.43
#